data_AF-X1FA34-F1
#
_entry.id   AF-X1FA34-F1
#
_cell.length_a   1.000
_cell.length_b   1.000
_cell.length_c   1.000
_cell.angle_alpha   90.00
_cell.angle_beta   90.00
_cell.angle_gamma   90.00
#
_symmetry.space_group_name_H-M   'P 1'
#
loop_
_entity.id
_entity.type
_entity.pdbx_description
1 polymer ?
#
loop_
_entity_poly.entity_id
_entity_poly.type
_entity_poly.pdbx_seq_one_letter_code
_entity_poly.pdbx_strand_id
1 'polypeptide(L)' 'QIGFLKNGNDQITLTDKGTYWIHAFEDFFSIDYISKLWGTSKLNPWPEKVIL' A
#
# COMPACT_ATOMS: atom_id res chain seq x y z
N GLN A 1 18.88 3.02 -15.41
CA GLN A 1 18.33 1.71 -14.99
C GLN A 1 17.72 1.90 -13.61
N ILE A 2 16.40 1.71 -13.46
CA ILE A 2 15.67 2.04 -12.22
C ILE A 2 15.85 0.86 -11.25
N GLY A 3 16.98 0.84 -10.54
CA GLY A 3 17.46 -0.27 -9.70
C GLY A 3 16.67 -0.45 -8.40
N PHE A 4 15.40 -0.84 -8.50
CA PHE A 4 14.55 -1.15 -7.36
C PHE A 4 14.69 -2.60 -6.88
N LEU A 5 15.15 -3.48 -7.76
CA LEU A 5 15.31 -4.91 -7.50
C LEU A 5 16.75 -5.34 -7.77
N LYS A 6 17.25 -6.23 -6.93
CA LYS A 6 18.50 -6.96 -7.10
C LYS A 6 18.16 -8.43 -7.34
N ASN A 7 18.65 -8.95 -8.46
CA ASN A 7 18.51 -10.36 -8.80
C ASN A 7 19.68 -11.13 -8.16
N GLY A 8 19.38 -12.02 -7.23
CA GLY A 8 20.29 -13.06 -6.75
C GLY A 8 20.05 -14.37 -7.50
N ASN A 9 20.90 -15.37 -7.25
CA ASN A 9 20.83 -16.66 -7.96
C ASN A 9 19.46 -17.36 -7.84
N ASP A 10 18.80 -17.27 -6.68
CA ASP A 10 17.49 -17.90 -6.42
C ASP A 10 16.44 -16.96 -5.80
N GLN A 11 16.78 -15.68 -5.62
CA GLN A 11 15.91 -14.74 -4.90
C GLN A 11 16.03 -13.32 -5.41
N ILE A 12 14.89 -12.66 -5.51
CA ILE A 12 14.77 -11.25 -5.87
C ILE A 12 14.67 -10.45 -4.57
N THR A 13 15.58 -9.51 -4.38
CA THR A 13 15.61 -8.63 -3.20
C THR A 13 15.33 -7.19 -3.60
N LEU A 14 14.61 -6.47 -2.76
CA LEU A 14 14.40 -5.03 -2.95
C LEU A 14 15.68 -4.27 -2.57
N THR A 15 15.99 -3.24 -3.33
CA THR A 15 16.95 -2.23 -2.90
C THR A 15 16.29 -1.29 -1.91
N ASP A 16 17.07 -0.52 -1.15
CA ASP A 16 16.52 0.48 -0.23
C ASP A 16 15.53 1.43 -0.93
N LYS A 17 15.83 1.78 -2.19
CA LYS A 17 14.92 2.57 -3.04
C LYS A 17 13.65 1.80 -3.38
N GLY A 18 13.75 0.51 -3.69
CA GLY A 18 12.58 -0.35 -3.94
C GLY A 18 11.71 -0.50 -2.71
N THR A 19 12.31 -0.77 -1.56
CA THR A 19 11.64 -0.87 -0.26
C THR A 19 10.92 0.42 0.09
N TYR A 20 11.58 1.57 -0.09
CA TYR A 20 10.96 2.87 0.14
C TYR A 20 9.69 3.07 -0.70
N TRP A 21 9.76 2.80 -2.01
CA TRP A 21 8.61 3.03 -2.90
C TRP A 21 7.47 2.05 -2.65
N ILE A 22 7.77 0.79 -2.33
CA ILE A 22 6.72 -0.17 -1.94
C ILE A 22 5.99 0.33 -0.70
N HIS A 23 6.71 0.70 0.36
CA HIS A 23 6.07 1.24 1.56
C HIS A 23 5.32 2.54 1.28
N ALA A 24 5.86 3.44 0.46
CA ALA A 24 5.15 4.67 0.09
C ALA A 24 3.82 4.39 -0.63
N PHE A 25 3.76 3.37 -1.48
CA PHE A 25 2.50 2.96 -2.10
C PHE A 25 1.55 2.27 -1.11
N GLU A 26 2.06 1.38 -0.26
CA GLU A 26 1.28 0.74 0.81
C GLU A 26 0.65 1.78 1.73
N ASP A 27 1.42 2.80 2.15
CA ASP A 27 0.93 3.91 2.97
C ASP A 27 -0.13 4.73 2.23
N PHE A 28 0.12 5.06 0.96
CA PHE A 28 -0.81 5.84 0.15
C PHE A 28 -2.19 5.16 0.03
N PHE A 29 -2.22 3.87 -0.29
CA PHE A 29 -3.48 3.12 -0.39
C PHE A 29 -4.13 2.90 0.98
N SER A 30 -3.33 2.65 2.03
CA SER A 30 -3.85 2.46 3.39
C SER A 30 -4.54 3.72 3.91
N ILE A 31 -3.94 4.89 3.71
CA ILE A 31 -4.50 6.18 4.14
C ILE A 31 -5.82 6.47 3.40
N ASP A 32 -5.87 6.24 2.10
CA ASP A 32 -7.09 6.44 1.30
C ASP A 32 -8.22 5.49 1.76
N TYR A 33 -7.89 4.21 1.96
CA TYR A 33 -8.85 3.22 2.47
C TYR A 33 -9.41 3.60 3.84
N ILE A 34 -8.52 3.91 4.79
CA ILE A 34 -8.89 4.30 6.15
C ILE A 34 -9.78 5.55 6.12
N SER A 35 -9.43 6.54 5.31
CA SER A 35 -10.22 7.78 5.18
C SER A 35 -11.63 7.51 4.66
N LYS A 36 -11.76 6.65 3.64
CA LYS A 36 -13.06 6.24 3.10
C LYS A 36 -13.86 5.44 4.11
N LEU A 37 -13.24 4.46 4.77
CA LEU A 37 -13.88 3.66 5.82
C LEU A 37 -14.46 4.54 6.92
N TRP A 38 -13.66 5.44 7.52
CA TRP A 38 -14.15 6.33 8.56
C TRP A 38 -15.25 7.27 8.05
N GLY A 39 -15.13 7.77 6.82
CA GLY A 39 -16.16 8.58 6.17
C GLY A 39 -17.49 7.84 6.05
N THR A 40 -17.45 6.59 5.56
CA THR A 40 -18.64 5.73 5.46
C THR A 40 -19.19 5.34 6.82
N SER A 41 -18.32 5.02 7.78
CA SER A 41 -18.71 4.62 9.14
C SER A 41 -19.44 5.71 9.93
N LYS A 42 -19.25 6.99 9.57
CA LYS A 42 -20.07 8.09 10.12
C LYS A 42 -21.55 8.00 9.76
N LEU A 43 -21.87 7.41 8.60
CA LEU A 43 -23.24 7.27 8.10
C LEU A 43 -23.82 5.88 8.40
N ASN A 44 -23.01 4.84 8.21
CA ASN A 44 -23.35 3.46 8.53
C ASN A 44 -22.21 2.87 9.36
N PRO A 45 -22.36 2.70 10.69
CA PRO A 45 -21.28 2.26 11.58
C PRO A 45 -20.56 0.98 11.15
N TRP A 46 -21.26 0.07 10.47
CA TRP A 46 -20.73 -1.21 10.01
C TRP A 46 -21.11 -1.47 8.55
N PRO A 47 -20.39 -0.87 7.58
CA PRO A 47 -20.65 -1.09 6.18
C PRO A 47 -20.20 -2.50 5.75
N GLU A 48 -21.01 -3.19 4.97
CA GLU A 48 -20.69 -4.51 4.42
C GLU A 48 -19.45 -4.49 3.51
N LYS A 49 -19.21 -3.35 2.83
CA LYS A 49 -18.02 -3.12 2.00
C LYS A 49 -17.69 -1.62 1.89
N VAL A 50 -16.41 -1.32 1.68
CA VAL A 50 -15.90 0.00 1.30
C VAL A 50 -15.10 -0.16 0.02
N ILE A 51 -15.48 0.59 -1.03
CA ILE A 51 -14.84 0.52 -2.34
C ILE A 51 -13.77 1.64 -2.40
N LEU A 52 -12.54 1.25 -2.75
CA LEU A 52 -11.45 2.16 -3.09
C LEU A 52 -11.70 2.85 -4.43
#